data_AF-A0A651DUU2-F1
#
_entry.id   AF-A0A651DUU2-F1
#
_cell.length_a   1.000
_cell.length_b   1.000
_cell.length_c   1.000
_cell.angle_alpha   90.00
_cell.angle_beta   90.00
_cell.angle_gamma   90.00
#
_symmetry.space_group_name_H-M   'P 1'
#
loop_
_entity.id
_entity.type
_entity.pdbx_description
1 polymer ?
#
loop_
_entity_poly.entity_id
_entity_poly.type
_entity_poly.pdbx_seq_one_letter_code
_entity_poly.pdbx_strand_id
1 'polypeptide(L)'
;MSPIPYKLQPHDTLCFVHVPKTAGTTLISLLDAKFHRQDICPSQLWCHLATAPFLSSNYRLIRGHFTWDDYTQFVASPVFISMFRDPVQRTISEYNFMNDYPDSWKNQQEHVDAVYQFNHQAGVALETRIKLQQRAIATDLDSFVRDPFVQEAMRDPHLRAMATATTDASHPPTEHLLEIATKRLDDLVFFGILEDFQASMALLSYSFGWYPIVQYQKLMIAKTSDYLQGVSSGTLDCLREINQGDLVFYDRAVERFRDRFNQMQTHLEATYGSPASKTQTAPESWLERHYIDCYTAQHHPKIHQLDLTFDQPISGTGWHLREGNADTDTLFRWTGPAPESTLDLPLASGQDLTLRMKVIGGITPEVVNGLTLTVGDRPIPLTKVCHIQDDGVFLVLYQGTIPQSVIESDRPFTRLRFQVPHTQSLQSLDPSNPDYRPVGLAVNQIRLSPKVEPLAESDRPLLFPIDDVYWRETAQFVRQHWLTSEKIVAPLEFAEYFPGQLTPYLQALKKPMGYNQWVIIHKGQIPSLPLPLLSAIQTWTLVFANPVFAVLTARRDWQALDPHPDAEAYHQAVLTRLESNPIAP
;
A
#
# COMPACT_ATOMS: atom_id res chain seq x y z
N MET A 1 12.64 7.32 32.31
CA MET A 1 11.84 7.66 31.12
C MET A 1 12.72 7.60 29.89
N SER A 2 12.26 6.90 28.85
CA SER A 2 12.96 6.81 27.57
C SER A 2 13.07 8.20 26.90
N PRO A 3 14.22 8.54 26.30
CA PRO A 3 14.41 9.84 25.68
C PRO A 3 13.52 10.00 24.44
N ILE A 4 12.87 11.16 24.30
CA ILE A 4 12.19 11.59 23.08
C ILE A 4 12.83 12.90 22.59
N PRO A 5 13.28 13.01 21.33
CA PRO A 5 13.20 11.99 20.27
C PRO A 5 14.12 10.77 20.50
N TYR A 6 13.71 9.63 19.96
CA TYR A 6 14.40 8.34 19.99
C TYR A 6 14.85 7.94 18.58
N LYS A 7 16.13 7.62 18.43
CA LYS A 7 16.69 7.10 17.18
C LYS A 7 16.77 5.58 17.25
N LEU A 8 15.94 4.88 16.47
CA LEU A 8 16.00 3.43 16.32
C LEU A 8 17.37 3.01 15.77
N GLN A 9 18.08 2.18 16.53
CA GLN A 9 19.35 1.63 16.13
C GLN A 9 19.16 0.49 15.11
N PRO A 10 20.20 0.14 14.32
CA PRO A 10 20.12 -0.98 13.38
C PRO A 10 19.80 -2.34 14.03
N HIS A 11 20.18 -2.51 15.31
CA HIS A 11 19.95 -3.73 16.08
C HIS A 11 18.64 -3.68 16.90
N ASP A 12 17.93 -2.55 16.92
CA ASP A 12 16.66 -2.43 17.62
C ASP A 12 15.55 -3.14 16.85
N THR A 13 14.68 -3.83 17.58
CA THR A 13 13.40 -4.32 17.07
C THR A 13 12.27 -3.51 17.71
N LEU A 14 11.50 -2.80 16.91
CA LEU A 14 10.32 -2.08 17.37
C LEU A 14 9.19 -3.08 17.67
N CYS A 15 8.78 -3.16 18.93
CA CYS A 15 7.73 -4.05 19.42
C CYS A 15 6.47 -3.24 19.76
N PHE A 16 5.40 -3.44 19.01
CA PHE A 16 4.11 -2.84 19.32
C PHE A 16 3.28 -3.76 20.20
N VAL A 17 3.25 -3.46 21.50
CA VAL A 17 2.36 -4.11 22.48
C VAL A 17 0.93 -3.69 22.18
N HIS A 18 0.28 -4.45 21.29
CA HIS A 18 -1.04 -4.14 20.78
C HIS A 18 -2.11 -4.75 21.68
N VAL A 19 -2.74 -3.90 22.48
CA VAL A 19 -3.95 -4.25 23.20
C VAL A 19 -5.15 -4.23 22.23
N PRO A 20 -5.95 -5.32 22.13
CA PRO A 20 -7.06 -5.35 21.21
C PRO A 20 -8.03 -4.17 21.41
N LYS A 21 -8.53 -3.65 20.28
CA LYS A 21 -9.53 -2.57 20.18
C LYS A 21 -9.04 -1.17 20.56
N THR A 22 -7.73 -0.93 20.46
CA THR A 22 -7.11 0.40 20.62
C THR A 22 -6.66 1.00 19.28
N ALA A 23 -7.45 0.81 18.20
CA ALA A 23 -7.12 1.22 16.83
C ALA A 23 -5.81 0.60 16.26
N GLY A 24 -5.38 -0.54 16.81
CA GLY A 24 -4.15 -1.18 16.38
C GLY A 24 -4.11 -1.57 14.92
N THR A 25 -5.23 -1.89 14.25
CA THR A 25 -5.24 -2.13 12.78
C THR A 25 -4.76 -0.91 11.99
N THR A 26 -5.17 0.30 12.41
CA THR A 26 -4.72 1.55 11.80
C THR A 26 -3.25 1.83 12.14
N LEU A 27 -2.86 1.68 13.40
CA LEU A 27 -1.46 1.92 13.79
C LEU A 27 -0.49 0.91 13.16
N ILE A 28 -0.86 -0.36 13.10
CA ILE A 28 -0.10 -1.43 12.42
C ILE A 28 0.17 -1.06 10.96
N SER A 29 -0.84 -0.59 10.24
CA SER A 29 -0.68 -0.27 8.82
C SER A 29 0.18 0.99 8.61
N LEU A 30 0.15 1.94 9.54
CA LEU A 30 1.09 3.05 9.58
C LEU A 30 2.53 2.61 9.89
N LEU A 31 2.71 1.68 10.83
CA LEU A 31 4.01 1.11 11.17
C LEU A 31 4.59 0.28 10.02
N ASP A 32 3.79 -0.57 9.39
CA ASP A 32 4.21 -1.38 8.24
C ASP A 32 4.77 -0.53 7.09
N ALA A 33 4.30 0.72 6.95
CA ALA A 33 4.82 1.66 5.96
C ALA A 33 6.21 2.25 6.29
N LYS A 34 6.68 2.09 7.53
CA LYS A 34 7.98 2.57 8.01
C LYS A 34 9.08 1.51 7.97
N PHE A 35 8.76 0.27 7.58
CA PHE A 35 9.71 -0.83 7.49
C PHE A 35 9.66 -1.52 6.13
N HIS A 36 10.79 -2.14 5.77
CA HIS A 36 10.84 -3.03 4.62
C HIS A 36 9.95 -4.25 4.90
N ARG A 37 9.20 -4.74 3.91
CA ARG A 37 8.27 -5.88 4.10
C ARG A 37 8.98 -7.09 4.73
N GLN A 38 10.19 -7.39 4.28
CA GLN A 38 10.99 -8.51 4.78
C GLN A 38 11.50 -8.31 6.21
N ASP A 39 11.54 -7.06 6.70
CA ASP A 39 11.95 -6.73 8.07
C ASP A 39 10.76 -6.75 9.06
N ILE A 40 9.54 -7.04 8.58
CA ILE A 40 8.33 -7.12 9.39
C ILE A 40 8.03 -8.58 9.70
N CYS A 41 7.90 -8.91 10.98
CA CYS A 41 7.42 -10.21 11.42
C CYS A 41 6.00 -10.46 10.88
N PRO A 42 5.75 -11.51 10.08
CA PRO A 42 4.44 -11.76 9.51
C PRO A 42 3.39 -12.28 10.52
N SER A 43 3.83 -12.77 11.68
CA SER A 43 2.98 -13.28 12.75
C SER A 43 2.52 -12.16 13.65
N GLN A 44 1.22 -12.13 13.87
CA GLN A 44 0.56 -11.18 14.76
C GLN A 44 -0.19 -11.88 15.90
N LEU A 45 -0.24 -13.22 15.87
CA LEU A 45 -0.98 -14.07 16.79
C LEU A 45 -0.13 -15.31 17.11
N TRP A 46 -0.38 -15.92 18.26
CA TRP A 46 0.23 -17.19 18.65
C TRP A 46 -0.02 -18.33 17.66
N CYS A 47 -1.22 -18.40 17.06
CA CYS A 47 -1.51 -19.40 16.03
C CYS A 47 -0.61 -19.25 14.79
N HIS A 48 -0.27 -18.02 14.38
CA HIS A 48 0.64 -17.80 13.25
C HIS A 48 2.05 -18.31 13.59
N LEU A 49 2.53 -18.05 14.82
CA LEU A 49 3.83 -18.54 15.29
C LEU A 49 3.87 -20.07 15.39
N ALA A 50 2.78 -20.69 15.86
CA ALA A 50 2.69 -22.14 15.97
C ALA A 50 2.71 -22.84 14.60
N THR A 51 2.06 -22.26 13.59
CA THR A 51 1.99 -22.84 12.24
C THR A 51 3.24 -22.59 11.39
N ALA A 52 3.92 -21.46 11.62
CA ALA A 52 5.10 -21.06 10.87
C ALA A 52 6.09 -20.34 11.80
N PRO A 53 6.83 -21.07 12.64
CA PRO A 53 7.76 -20.46 13.59
C PRO A 53 8.97 -19.89 12.85
N PHE A 54 9.16 -18.58 12.93
CA PHE A 54 10.29 -17.88 12.29
C PHE A 54 11.05 -16.98 13.28
N LEU A 55 10.81 -17.16 14.59
CA LEU A 55 11.31 -16.30 15.69
C LEU A 55 12.85 -16.17 15.74
N SER A 56 13.58 -16.93 14.93
CA SER A 56 15.03 -16.82 14.73
C SER A 56 15.46 -15.70 13.77
N SER A 57 14.52 -14.96 13.16
CA SER A 57 14.85 -13.91 12.18
C SER A 57 14.97 -12.53 12.83
N ASN A 58 15.94 -11.72 12.38
CA ASN A 58 16.22 -10.38 12.88
C ASN A 58 15.21 -9.33 12.34
N TYR A 59 13.91 -9.51 12.62
CA TYR A 59 12.91 -8.53 12.25
C TYR A 59 13.15 -7.19 12.96
N ARG A 60 12.89 -6.09 12.24
CA ARG A 60 12.95 -4.74 12.78
C ARG A 60 11.61 -4.24 13.32
N LEU A 61 10.51 -4.88 12.92
CA LEU A 61 9.17 -4.62 13.45
C LEU A 61 8.47 -5.92 13.81
N ILE A 62 7.99 -6.01 15.06
CA ILE A 62 7.06 -7.05 15.49
C ILE A 62 5.83 -6.38 16.10
N ARG A 63 4.66 -6.73 15.57
CA ARG A 63 3.37 -6.14 15.99
C ARG A 63 2.31 -7.24 16.02
N GLY A 64 1.44 -7.22 17.02
CA GLY A 64 0.45 -8.29 17.18
C GLY A 64 -0.06 -8.38 18.60
N HIS A 65 -0.96 -9.33 18.85
CA HIS A 65 -1.49 -9.59 20.18
C HIS A 65 -0.48 -10.39 21.03
N PHE A 66 0.65 -9.75 21.29
CA PHE A 66 1.71 -10.19 22.19
C PHE A 66 1.84 -9.16 23.31
N THR A 67 2.02 -9.64 24.52
CA THR A 67 2.28 -8.80 25.70
C THR A 67 3.73 -8.37 25.75
N TRP A 68 4.05 -7.43 26.65
CA TRP A 68 5.41 -7.00 26.92
C TRP A 68 6.36 -8.19 27.16
N ASP A 69 5.99 -9.10 28.06
CA ASP A 69 6.85 -10.22 28.44
C ASP A 69 6.97 -11.26 27.35
N ASP A 70 5.95 -11.43 26.49
CA ASP A 70 6.05 -12.29 25.31
C ASP A 70 7.16 -11.79 24.37
N TYR A 71 7.24 -10.48 24.11
CA TYR A 71 8.32 -9.92 23.30
C TYR A 71 9.70 -10.16 23.90
N THR A 72 9.85 -10.02 25.23
CA THR A 72 11.16 -10.23 25.89
C THR A 72 11.67 -11.67 25.79
N GLN A 73 10.78 -12.64 25.53
CA GLN A 73 11.16 -14.04 25.31
C GLN A 73 11.76 -14.26 23.91
N PHE A 74 11.38 -13.45 22.92
CA PHE A 74 11.72 -13.66 21.52
C PHE A 74 12.69 -12.62 20.94
N VAL A 75 12.81 -11.46 21.58
CA VAL A 75 13.50 -10.30 21.02
C VAL A 75 14.68 -9.92 21.90
N ALA A 76 15.88 -9.89 21.31
CA ALA A 76 17.11 -9.57 22.03
C ALA A 76 17.24 -8.09 22.42
N SER A 77 16.71 -7.18 21.60
CA SER A 77 16.80 -5.72 21.82
C SER A 77 15.47 -5.04 21.49
N PRO A 78 14.43 -5.26 22.33
CA PRO A 78 13.10 -4.73 22.07
C PRO A 78 13.02 -3.23 22.41
N VAL A 79 12.42 -2.47 21.51
CA VAL A 79 12.01 -1.08 21.72
C VAL A 79 10.50 -1.05 21.75
N PHE A 80 9.90 -0.68 22.88
CA PHE A 80 8.47 -0.84 23.08
C PHE A 80 7.67 0.41 22.74
N ILE A 81 6.54 0.18 22.06
CA ILE A 81 5.48 1.15 21.86
C ILE A 81 4.11 0.54 22.16
N SER A 82 3.12 1.37 22.49
CA SER A 82 1.74 0.91 22.69
C SER A 82 0.69 1.96 22.30
N MET A 83 -0.58 1.60 22.43
CA MET A 83 -1.73 2.46 22.18
C MET A 83 -2.83 2.05 23.14
N PHE A 84 -3.34 3.00 23.92
CA PHE A 84 -4.32 2.77 24.98
C PHE A 84 -5.66 3.42 24.63
N ARG A 85 -6.72 2.95 25.29
CA ARG A 85 -8.11 3.42 25.13
C ARG A 85 -8.81 3.39 26.48
N ASP A 86 -9.85 4.20 26.66
CA ASP A 86 -10.77 4.07 27.80
C ASP A 86 -11.19 2.59 28.00
N PRO A 87 -10.95 1.99 29.19
CA PRO A 87 -11.16 0.56 29.41
C PRO A 87 -12.61 0.09 29.23
N VAL A 88 -13.59 0.92 29.59
CA VAL A 88 -15.02 0.61 29.45
C VAL A 88 -15.39 0.57 27.98
N GLN A 89 -15.06 1.62 27.22
CA GLN A 89 -15.31 1.67 25.78
C GLN A 89 -14.53 0.60 25.01
N ARG A 90 -13.31 0.26 25.44
CA ARG A 90 -12.53 -0.85 24.86
C ARG A 90 -13.28 -2.17 25.00
N THR A 91 -13.81 -2.46 26.19
CA THR A 91 -14.58 -3.69 26.47
C THR A 91 -15.85 -3.76 25.61
N ILE A 92 -16.63 -2.69 25.54
CA ILE A 92 -17.82 -2.62 24.68
C ILE A 92 -17.43 -2.79 23.20
N SER A 93 -16.33 -2.17 22.77
CA SER A 93 -15.84 -2.30 21.40
C SER A 93 -15.37 -3.72 21.08
N GLU A 94 -14.87 -4.47 22.05
CA GLU A 94 -14.49 -5.88 21.88
C GLU A 94 -15.74 -6.75 21.77
N TYR A 95 -16.74 -6.54 22.64
CA TYR A 95 -18.04 -7.21 22.55
C TYR A 95 -18.71 -6.99 21.19
N ASN A 96 -18.79 -5.74 20.73
CA ASN A 96 -19.39 -5.41 19.43
C ASN A 96 -18.63 -6.05 18.27
N PHE A 97 -17.29 -6.08 18.33
CA PHE A 97 -16.48 -6.74 17.31
C PHE A 97 -16.75 -8.24 17.24
N MET A 98 -16.88 -8.93 18.37
CA MET A 98 -17.19 -10.36 18.39
C MET A 98 -18.57 -10.67 17.78
N ASN A 99 -19.53 -9.75 17.95
CA ASN A 99 -20.87 -9.84 17.36
C ASN A 99 -20.90 -9.48 15.86
N ASP A 100 -20.12 -8.48 15.44
CA ASP A 100 -20.01 -8.08 14.04
C ASP A 100 -19.31 -9.12 13.16
N TYR A 101 -18.46 -9.97 13.76
CA TYR A 101 -17.68 -10.99 13.09
C TYR A 101 -17.83 -12.37 13.77
N PRO A 102 -19.04 -12.97 13.79
CA PRO A 102 -19.36 -14.13 14.62
C PRO A 102 -18.59 -15.40 14.22
N ASP A 103 -18.02 -15.45 13.02
CA ASP A 103 -17.28 -16.60 12.50
C ASP A 103 -15.75 -16.47 12.60
N SER A 104 -15.21 -15.33 13.08
CA SER A 104 -13.76 -15.08 13.05
C SER A 104 -12.93 -16.05 13.91
N TRP A 105 -13.54 -16.71 14.88
CA TRP A 105 -12.89 -17.70 15.75
C TRP A 105 -12.73 -19.08 15.09
N LYS A 106 -13.53 -19.42 14.07
CA LYS A 106 -13.51 -20.76 13.45
C LYS A 106 -12.14 -21.08 12.86
N ASN A 107 -11.54 -20.13 12.14
CA ASN A 107 -10.19 -20.27 11.59
C ASN A 107 -9.13 -20.45 12.69
N GLN A 108 -9.33 -19.86 13.86
CA GLN A 108 -8.39 -20.00 14.99
C GLN A 108 -8.55 -21.36 15.68
N GLN A 109 -9.76 -21.90 15.72
CA GLN A 109 -10.06 -23.19 16.32
C GLN A 109 -9.29 -24.34 15.65
N GLU A 110 -9.13 -24.29 14.33
CA GLU A 110 -8.36 -25.30 13.56
C GLU A 110 -6.88 -25.37 13.96
N HIS A 111 -6.36 -24.33 14.61
CA HIS A 111 -4.95 -24.24 15.01
C HIS A 111 -4.71 -24.46 16.50
N VAL A 112 -5.76 -24.73 17.30
CA VAL A 112 -5.64 -24.86 18.77
C VAL A 112 -4.63 -25.93 19.17
N ASP A 113 -4.69 -27.11 18.58
CA ASP A 113 -3.76 -28.21 18.88
C ASP A 113 -2.31 -27.83 18.56
N ALA A 114 -2.07 -27.16 17.43
CA ALA A 114 -0.75 -26.69 17.06
C ALA A 114 -0.22 -25.65 18.06
N VAL A 115 -1.09 -24.76 18.54
CA VAL A 115 -0.70 -23.77 19.56
C VAL A 115 -0.40 -24.45 20.88
N TYR A 116 -1.17 -25.44 21.33
CA TYR A 116 -0.86 -26.20 22.55
C TYR A 116 0.49 -26.92 22.46
N GLN A 117 0.80 -27.51 21.31
CA GLN A 117 2.10 -28.15 21.07
C GLN A 117 3.25 -27.15 21.06
N PHE A 118 3.02 -25.95 20.51
CA PHE A 118 4.02 -24.89 20.47
C PHE A 118 4.23 -24.25 21.85
N ASN A 119 3.16 -23.90 22.54
CA ASN A 119 3.16 -23.34 23.88
C ASN A 119 1.81 -23.62 24.57
N HIS A 120 1.83 -24.47 25.61
CA HIS A 120 0.63 -24.89 26.32
C HIS A 120 -0.23 -23.72 26.82
N GLN A 121 0.39 -22.69 27.40
CA GLN A 121 -0.35 -21.56 27.98
C GLN A 121 -0.91 -20.62 26.91
N ALA A 122 -0.21 -20.47 25.78
CA ALA A 122 -0.79 -19.81 24.61
C ALA A 122 -2.02 -20.57 24.07
N GLY A 123 -2.02 -21.90 24.17
CA GLY A 123 -3.18 -22.74 23.84
C GLY A 123 -4.38 -22.45 24.74
N VAL A 124 -4.16 -22.38 26.06
CA VAL A 124 -5.18 -21.99 27.05
C VAL A 124 -5.74 -20.59 26.79
N ALA A 125 -4.87 -19.63 26.48
CA ALA A 125 -5.27 -18.26 26.15
C ALA A 125 -6.12 -18.21 24.87
N LEU A 126 -5.76 -18.99 23.84
CA LEU A 126 -6.52 -19.08 22.60
C LEU A 126 -7.92 -19.68 22.82
N GLU A 127 -8.02 -20.78 23.57
CA GLU A 127 -9.33 -21.35 23.93
C GLU A 127 -10.19 -20.39 24.75
N THR A 128 -9.58 -19.65 25.66
CA THR A 128 -10.25 -18.61 26.45
C THR A 128 -10.83 -17.54 25.53
N ARG A 129 -10.07 -17.11 24.51
CA ARG A 129 -10.53 -16.13 23.51
C ARG A 129 -11.68 -16.66 22.67
N ILE A 130 -11.65 -17.94 22.28
CA ILE A 130 -12.73 -18.61 21.54
C ILE A 130 -14.01 -18.66 22.39
N LYS A 131 -13.90 -19.10 23.66
CA LYS A 131 -15.03 -19.16 24.60
C LYS A 131 -15.64 -17.78 24.86
N LEU A 132 -14.81 -16.74 25.01
CA LEU A 132 -15.28 -15.35 25.12
C LEU A 132 -16.13 -14.95 23.91
N GLN A 133 -15.67 -15.25 22.70
CA GLN A 133 -16.40 -14.93 21.49
C GLN A 133 -17.73 -15.70 21.39
N GLN A 134 -17.74 -16.99 21.72
CA GLN A 134 -18.97 -17.78 21.76
C GLN A 134 -20.01 -17.21 22.74
N ARG A 135 -19.58 -16.79 23.94
CA ARG A 135 -20.47 -16.14 24.91
C ARG A 135 -20.99 -14.80 24.41
N ALA A 136 -20.13 -13.99 23.80
CA ALA A 136 -20.52 -12.67 23.28
C ALA A 136 -21.60 -12.74 22.20
N ILE A 137 -21.55 -13.77 21.34
CA ILE A 137 -22.54 -14.00 20.28
C ILE A 137 -23.85 -14.57 20.85
N ALA A 138 -23.77 -15.32 21.96
CA ALA A 138 -24.92 -15.98 22.56
C ALA A 138 -25.71 -15.10 23.54
N THR A 139 -25.18 -13.94 23.94
CA THR A 139 -25.72 -13.12 25.03
C THR A 139 -25.72 -11.63 24.69
N ASP A 140 -26.64 -10.88 25.28
CA ASP A 140 -26.57 -9.42 25.26
C ASP A 140 -25.42 -8.89 26.14
N LEU A 141 -25.08 -7.61 26.00
CA LEU A 141 -23.95 -7.02 26.72
C LEU A 141 -24.11 -7.12 28.25
N ASP A 142 -25.32 -6.96 28.80
CA ASP A 142 -25.54 -7.03 30.25
C ASP A 142 -25.30 -8.44 30.80
N SER A 143 -25.86 -9.45 30.14
CA SER A 143 -25.64 -10.85 30.50
C SER A 143 -24.18 -11.25 30.31
N PHE A 144 -23.54 -10.75 29.24
CA PHE A 144 -22.14 -11.03 28.92
C PHE A 144 -21.19 -10.55 30.02
N VAL A 145 -21.32 -9.30 30.50
CA VAL A 145 -20.40 -8.73 31.52
C VAL A 145 -20.69 -9.24 32.94
N ARG A 146 -21.85 -9.85 33.17
CA ARG A 146 -22.20 -10.50 34.44
C ARG A 146 -21.70 -11.94 34.54
N ASP A 147 -21.24 -12.51 33.44
CA ASP A 147 -20.73 -13.86 33.40
C ASP A 147 -19.37 -13.97 34.10
N PRO A 148 -19.21 -14.78 35.17
CA PRO A 148 -17.97 -14.86 35.93
C PRO A 148 -16.76 -15.25 35.09
N PHE A 149 -16.94 -16.06 34.05
CA PHE A 149 -15.85 -16.41 33.14
C PHE A 149 -15.41 -15.19 32.32
N VAL A 150 -16.36 -14.39 31.83
CA VAL A 150 -16.07 -13.17 31.06
C VAL A 150 -15.38 -12.15 31.93
N GLN A 151 -15.84 -11.99 33.18
CA GLN A 151 -15.23 -11.07 34.15
C GLN A 151 -13.75 -11.36 34.35
N GLU A 152 -13.37 -12.62 34.54
CA GLU A 152 -11.96 -12.99 34.70
C GLU A 152 -11.19 -12.85 33.38
N ALA A 153 -11.73 -13.35 32.27
CA ALA A 153 -11.03 -13.40 31.00
C ALA A 153 -10.85 -12.03 30.31
N MET A 154 -11.68 -11.04 30.65
CA MET A 154 -11.56 -9.66 30.15
C MET A 154 -11.01 -8.68 31.19
N ARG A 155 -10.53 -9.18 32.34
CA ARG A 155 -10.04 -8.34 33.43
C ARG A 155 -8.77 -7.60 33.07
N ASP A 156 -8.78 -6.29 33.29
CA ASP A 156 -7.62 -5.39 33.22
C ASP A 156 -6.66 -5.64 32.03
N PRO A 157 -7.16 -5.60 30.78
CA PRO A 157 -6.43 -6.01 29.59
C PRO A 157 -5.21 -5.13 29.26
N HIS A 158 -5.25 -3.82 29.54
CA HIS A 158 -4.06 -2.97 29.33
C HIS A 158 -2.98 -3.30 30.36
N LEU A 159 -3.34 -3.48 31.64
CA LEU A 159 -2.42 -3.88 32.69
C LEU A 159 -1.78 -5.23 32.37
N ARG A 160 -2.58 -6.25 32.05
CA ARG A 160 -2.06 -7.58 31.71
C ARG A 160 -1.11 -7.53 30.52
N ALA A 161 -1.47 -6.80 29.47
CA ALA A 161 -0.60 -6.66 28.30
C ALA A 161 0.75 -6.00 28.62
N MET A 162 0.78 -5.10 29.60
CA MET A 162 1.99 -4.41 30.02
C MET A 162 2.77 -5.16 31.10
N ALA A 163 2.16 -6.00 31.93
CA ALA A 163 2.77 -6.51 33.16
C ALA A 163 2.96 -8.04 33.21
N THR A 164 2.30 -8.81 32.34
CA THR A 164 2.34 -10.28 32.37
C THR A 164 2.44 -10.86 30.98
N ALA A 165 3.12 -12.01 30.84
CA ALA A 165 3.11 -12.77 29.60
C ALA A 165 1.70 -13.27 29.27
N THR A 166 1.35 -13.45 27.99
CA THR A 166 0.11 -14.18 27.62
C THR A 166 0.11 -15.59 28.21
N THR A 167 1.31 -16.12 28.39
CA THR A 167 1.58 -17.48 28.86
C THR A 167 1.67 -17.57 30.38
N ASP A 168 1.45 -16.47 31.12
CA ASP A 168 1.47 -16.49 32.57
C ASP A 168 0.11 -16.93 33.12
N ALA A 169 0.07 -18.13 33.72
CA ALA A 169 -1.10 -18.66 34.40
C ALA A 169 -1.27 -18.13 35.84
N SER A 170 -0.28 -17.38 36.34
CA SER A 170 -0.39 -16.75 37.64
C SER A 170 -1.44 -15.63 37.59
N HIS A 171 -2.20 -15.48 38.68
CA HIS A 171 -3.20 -14.43 38.84
C HIS A 171 -2.68 -13.43 39.87
N PRO A 172 -1.62 -12.67 39.54
CA PRO A 172 -1.03 -11.73 40.49
C PRO A 172 -2.06 -10.67 40.90
N PRO A 173 -1.98 -10.16 42.15
CA PRO A 173 -2.87 -9.10 42.60
C PRO A 173 -2.78 -7.86 41.69
N THR A 174 -3.91 -7.18 41.46
CA THR A 174 -3.99 -5.97 40.61
C THR A 174 -2.98 -4.89 41.03
N GLU A 175 -2.71 -4.74 42.33
CA GLU A 175 -1.72 -3.77 42.84
C GLU A 175 -0.32 -4.05 42.28
N HIS A 176 0.09 -5.31 42.24
CA HIS A 176 1.39 -5.72 41.70
C HIS A 176 1.47 -5.48 40.19
N LEU A 177 0.39 -5.80 39.46
CA LEU A 177 0.29 -5.52 38.02
C LEU A 177 0.40 -4.02 37.74
N LEU A 178 -0.27 -3.20 38.53
CA LEU A 178 -0.27 -1.75 38.39
C LEU A 178 1.13 -1.16 38.63
N GLU A 179 1.87 -1.67 39.61
CA GLU A 179 3.26 -1.28 39.86
C GLU A 179 4.15 -1.55 38.63
N ILE A 180 4.09 -2.77 38.09
CA ILE A 180 4.88 -3.17 36.91
C ILE A 180 4.49 -2.35 35.68
N ALA A 181 3.20 -2.27 35.37
CA ALA A 181 2.69 -1.57 34.19
C ALA A 181 3.01 -0.08 34.26
N THR A 182 2.86 0.56 35.43
CA THR A 182 3.19 1.98 35.61
C THR A 182 4.67 2.24 35.36
N LYS A 183 5.56 1.35 35.83
CA LYS A 183 7.00 1.47 35.54
C LYS A 183 7.28 1.32 34.04
N ARG A 184 6.69 0.31 33.39
CA ARG A 184 6.89 0.04 31.96
C ARG A 184 6.30 1.12 31.05
N LEU A 185 5.25 1.83 31.49
CA LEU A 185 4.72 3.01 30.80
C LEU A 185 5.81 4.09 30.58
N ASP A 186 6.72 4.26 31.53
CA ASP A 186 7.84 5.21 31.42
C ASP A 186 8.95 4.71 30.48
N ASP A 187 9.05 3.40 30.28
CA ASP A 187 10.04 2.74 29.41
C ASP A 187 9.58 2.71 27.95
N LEU A 188 8.28 2.87 27.67
CA LEU A 188 7.76 3.02 26.31
C LEU A 188 8.40 4.25 25.64
N VAL A 189 8.97 4.04 24.45
CA VAL A 189 9.47 5.15 23.61
C VAL A 189 8.30 6.00 23.11
N PHE A 190 7.19 5.35 22.80
CA PHE A 190 5.95 6.01 22.40
C PHE A 190 4.74 5.24 22.96
N PHE A 191 3.73 5.99 23.39
CA PHE A 191 2.38 5.47 23.51
C PHE A 191 1.38 6.56 23.16
N GLY A 192 0.24 6.14 22.62
CA GLY A 192 -0.85 7.04 22.27
C GLY A 192 -2.14 6.74 23.03
N ILE A 193 -3.07 7.69 22.94
CA ILE A 193 -4.43 7.62 23.47
C ILE A 193 -5.39 7.65 22.28
N LEU A 194 -6.27 6.65 22.17
CA LEU A 194 -7.17 6.49 21.03
C LEU A 194 -8.11 7.68 20.87
N GLU A 195 -8.60 8.20 21.98
CA GLU A 195 -9.49 9.35 22.06
C GLU A 195 -8.82 10.61 21.48
N ASP A 196 -7.49 10.71 21.58
CA ASP A 196 -6.65 11.80 21.04
C ASP A 196 -5.73 11.28 19.91
N PHE A 197 -6.30 10.55 18.94
CA PHE A 197 -5.51 9.86 17.90
C PHE A 197 -4.60 10.79 17.09
N GLN A 198 -5.09 11.97 16.66
CA GLN A 198 -4.28 12.92 15.88
C GLN A 198 -3.05 13.41 16.66
N ALA A 199 -3.25 13.75 17.94
CA ALA A 199 -2.17 14.14 18.84
C ALA A 199 -1.19 12.97 19.05
N SER A 200 -1.71 11.74 19.14
CA SER A 200 -0.90 10.53 19.24
C SER A 200 -0.04 10.33 18.00
N MET A 201 -0.56 10.56 16.79
CA MET A 201 0.23 10.46 15.55
C MET A 201 1.28 11.56 15.44
N ALA A 202 0.97 12.79 15.88
CA ALA A 202 1.94 13.87 15.97
C ALA A 202 3.09 13.51 16.92
N LEU A 203 2.78 12.98 18.10
CA LEU A 203 3.79 12.53 19.06
C LEU A 203 4.60 11.35 18.52
N LEU A 204 3.98 10.39 17.81
CA LEU A 204 4.69 9.28 17.17
C LEU A 204 5.70 9.79 16.12
N SER A 205 5.28 10.69 15.23
CA SER A 205 6.15 11.33 14.24
C SER A 205 7.30 12.07 14.89
N TYR A 206 7.04 12.83 15.95
CA TYR A 206 8.07 13.52 16.71
C TYR A 206 9.06 12.56 17.37
N SER A 207 8.55 11.54 18.07
CA SER A 207 9.34 10.58 18.83
C SER A 207 10.35 9.85 17.95
N PHE A 208 10.00 9.48 16.72
CA PHE A 208 10.94 8.78 15.82
C PHE A 208 11.58 9.68 14.76
N GLY A 209 11.26 10.98 14.72
CA GLY A 209 11.69 11.89 13.67
C GLY A 209 11.17 11.46 12.29
N TRP A 210 9.99 10.85 12.22
CA TRP A 210 9.36 10.43 10.98
C TRP A 210 8.56 11.56 10.33
N TYR A 211 8.35 11.46 9.01
CA TYR A 211 7.47 12.40 8.30
C TYR A 211 6.12 12.51 9.02
N PRO A 212 5.57 13.74 9.20
CA PRO A 212 4.32 13.95 9.91
C PRO A 212 3.16 13.10 9.39
N ILE A 213 2.56 12.30 10.27
CA ILE A 213 1.37 11.49 9.96
C ILE A 213 0.15 12.40 10.13
N VAL A 214 -0.15 13.19 9.09
CA VAL A 214 -1.28 14.12 9.07
C VAL A 214 -2.54 13.46 8.50
N GLN A 215 -2.35 12.68 7.44
CA GLN A 215 -3.40 11.96 6.74
C GLN A 215 -3.17 10.47 6.90
N TYR A 216 -4.21 9.75 7.30
CA TYR A 216 -4.18 8.30 7.45
C TYR A 216 -5.56 7.73 7.22
N GLN A 217 -5.59 6.47 6.78
CA GLN A 217 -6.82 5.74 6.63
C GLN A 217 -7.26 5.18 7.98
N LYS A 218 -8.45 5.56 8.45
CA LYS A 218 -9.07 4.91 9.61
C LYS A 218 -9.59 3.54 9.20
N LEU A 219 -9.01 2.48 9.75
CA LEU A 219 -9.44 1.10 9.51
C LEU A 219 -10.30 0.57 10.65
N MET A 220 -11.26 -0.29 10.31
CA MET A 220 -12.17 -0.94 11.28
C MET A 220 -12.93 0.07 12.14
N ILE A 221 -13.50 1.09 11.49
CA ILE A 221 -14.31 2.13 12.14
C ILE A 221 -15.55 1.48 12.74
N ALA A 222 -15.87 1.84 13.98
CA ALA A 222 -17.05 1.34 14.65
C ALA A 222 -18.34 1.81 13.98
N LYS A 223 -19.36 0.94 13.97
CA LYS A 223 -20.68 1.27 13.42
C LYS A 223 -21.40 2.38 14.19
N THR A 224 -21.09 2.54 15.48
CA THR A 224 -21.60 3.62 16.35
C THR A 224 -20.44 4.47 16.87
N SER A 225 -20.66 5.78 16.96
CA SER A 225 -19.76 6.73 17.60
C SER A 225 -20.00 6.88 19.10
N ASP A 226 -21.17 6.47 19.60
CA ASP A 226 -21.51 6.48 21.02
C ASP A 226 -21.66 5.04 21.52
N TYR A 227 -20.61 4.55 22.18
CA TYR A 227 -20.57 3.21 22.76
C TYR A 227 -21.38 3.09 24.05
N LEU A 228 -21.72 4.19 24.69
CA LEU A 228 -22.43 4.20 25.97
C LEU A 228 -23.94 4.32 25.78
N GLN A 229 -24.38 4.74 24.60
CA GLN A 229 -25.79 4.85 24.26
C GLN A 229 -26.53 3.52 24.49
N GLY A 230 -27.54 3.56 25.36
CA GLY A 230 -28.39 2.40 25.66
C GLY A 230 -27.81 1.40 26.65
N VAL A 231 -26.62 1.65 27.21
CA VAL A 231 -26.02 0.79 28.24
C VAL A 231 -26.57 1.18 29.63
N SER A 232 -27.08 0.21 30.38
CA SER A 232 -27.68 0.46 31.70
C SER A 232 -26.62 0.83 32.75
N SER A 233 -26.99 1.56 33.80
CA SER A 233 -26.06 1.89 34.90
C SER A 233 -25.49 0.65 35.57
N GLY A 234 -26.32 -0.38 35.80
CA GLY A 234 -25.88 -1.64 36.38
C GLY A 234 -24.92 -2.43 35.48
N THR A 235 -24.99 -2.25 34.16
CA THR A 235 -24.03 -2.83 33.20
C THR A 235 -22.70 -2.05 33.24
N LEU A 236 -22.77 -0.70 33.30
CA LEU A 236 -21.59 0.16 33.41
C LEU A 236 -20.81 -0.10 34.70
N ASP A 237 -21.49 -0.37 35.82
CA ASP A 237 -20.83 -0.69 37.08
C ASP A 237 -20.08 -2.02 37.00
N CYS A 238 -20.66 -3.06 36.39
CA CYS A 238 -19.94 -4.30 36.11
C CYS A 238 -18.73 -4.08 35.19
N LEU A 239 -18.88 -3.28 34.13
CA LEU A 239 -17.77 -2.95 33.22
C LEU A 239 -16.62 -2.23 33.95
N ARG A 240 -16.93 -1.32 34.88
CA ARG A 240 -15.93 -0.64 35.71
C ARG A 240 -15.26 -1.60 36.70
N GLU A 241 -16.01 -2.52 37.29
CA GLU A 241 -15.49 -3.51 38.22
C GLU A 241 -14.48 -4.46 37.54
N ILE A 242 -14.79 -4.94 36.34
CA ILE A 242 -13.89 -5.79 35.53
C ILE A 242 -12.58 -5.06 35.17
N ASN A 243 -12.63 -3.74 35.01
CA ASN A 243 -11.52 -2.91 34.54
C ASN A 243 -10.95 -1.98 35.64
N GLN A 244 -11.12 -2.32 36.92
CA GLN A 244 -10.77 -1.40 38.01
C GLN A 244 -9.29 -1.00 37.99
N GLY A 245 -8.39 -1.97 37.74
CA GLY A 245 -6.96 -1.69 37.63
C GLY A 245 -6.63 -0.90 36.37
N ASP A 246 -7.26 -1.27 35.26
CA ASP A 246 -7.11 -0.61 33.97
C ASP A 246 -7.57 0.86 34.00
N LEU A 247 -8.61 1.19 34.75
CA LEU A 247 -9.07 2.58 34.93
C LEU A 247 -7.99 3.43 35.60
N VAL A 248 -7.40 2.92 36.69
CA VAL A 248 -6.30 3.62 37.40
C VAL A 248 -5.06 3.75 36.50
N PHE A 249 -4.73 2.71 35.74
CA PHE A 249 -3.60 2.73 34.81
C PHE A 249 -3.83 3.71 33.65
N TYR A 250 -5.03 3.70 33.07
CA TYR A 250 -5.38 4.55 31.94
C TYR A 250 -5.37 6.04 32.32
N ASP A 251 -5.86 6.41 33.50
CA ASP A 251 -5.76 7.79 34.00
C ASP A 251 -4.30 8.27 34.06
N ARG A 252 -3.39 7.42 34.55
CA ARG A 252 -1.94 7.69 34.57
C ARG A 252 -1.36 7.79 33.16
N ALA A 253 -1.78 6.92 32.25
CA ALA A 253 -1.36 6.96 30.86
C ALA A 253 -1.80 8.27 30.18
N VAL A 254 -3.04 8.72 30.39
CA VAL A 254 -3.53 10.01 29.86
C VAL A 254 -2.74 11.19 30.43
N GLU A 255 -2.47 11.22 31.73
CA GLU A 255 -1.64 12.27 32.35
C GLU A 255 -0.23 12.31 31.72
N ARG A 256 0.45 11.16 31.66
CA ARG A 256 1.80 11.06 31.09
C ARG A 256 1.83 11.35 29.59
N PHE A 257 0.79 10.99 28.85
CA PHE A 257 0.65 11.35 27.44
C PHE A 257 0.59 12.86 27.27
N ARG A 258 -0.25 13.55 28.05
CA ARG A 258 -0.36 15.02 28.03
C ARG A 258 0.97 15.68 28.36
N ASP A 259 1.69 15.18 29.36
CA ASP A 259 3.03 15.68 29.70
C ASP A 259 3.99 15.57 28.51
N ARG A 260 4.07 14.40 27.87
CA ARG A 260 4.94 14.19 26.69
C ARG A 260 4.52 15.05 25.51
N PHE A 261 3.22 15.19 25.27
CA PHE A 261 2.70 16.02 24.20
C PHE A 261 3.01 17.51 24.42
N ASN A 262 2.84 18.02 25.64
CA ASN A 262 3.19 19.40 26.00
C ASN A 262 4.70 19.65 25.90
N GLN A 263 5.53 18.67 26.30
CA GLN A 263 6.99 18.75 26.13
C GLN A 263 7.38 18.84 24.65
N MET A 264 6.78 18.00 23.79
CA MET A 264 6.95 18.09 22.34
C MET A 264 6.56 19.47 21.82
N GLN A 265 5.38 19.98 22.17
CA GLN A 265 4.91 21.30 21.71
C GLN A 265 5.86 22.42 22.12
N THR A 266 6.28 22.42 23.39
CA THR A 266 7.23 23.42 23.93
C THR A 266 8.56 23.35 23.19
N HIS A 267 9.09 22.15 22.94
CA HIS A 267 10.33 21.98 22.18
C HIS A 267 10.18 22.48 20.74
N LEU A 268 9.12 22.08 20.03
CA LEU A 268 8.89 22.50 18.66
C LEU A 268 8.69 24.02 18.55
N GLU A 269 7.98 24.64 19.49
CA GLU A 269 7.82 26.09 19.55
C GLU A 269 9.15 26.81 19.83
N ALA A 270 9.94 26.32 20.79
CA ALA A 270 11.24 26.91 21.11
C ALA A 270 12.23 26.81 19.95
N THR A 271 12.20 25.71 19.19
CA THR A 271 13.13 25.44 18.09
C THR A 271 12.68 26.07 16.76
N TYR A 272 11.37 26.06 16.48
CA TYR A 272 10.83 26.41 15.15
C TYR A 272 9.77 27.52 15.17
N GLY A 273 9.34 27.97 16.34
CA GLY A 273 8.31 28.97 16.50
C GLY A 273 8.74 30.34 16.00
N SER A 274 7.74 31.15 15.63
CA SER A 274 7.90 32.59 15.39
C SER A 274 7.09 33.33 16.45
N PRO A 275 7.53 34.51 16.95
CA PRO A 275 6.82 35.26 18.00
C PRO A 275 5.35 35.61 17.71
N ALA A 276 4.87 35.42 16.48
CA ALA A 276 3.57 35.88 15.99
C ALA A 276 2.43 34.84 15.99
N SER A 277 2.67 33.56 16.30
CA SER A 277 1.65 32.50 16.12
C SER A 277 1.15 31.90 17.45
N LYS A 278 0.06 32.43 18.00
CA LYS A 278 -0.62 31.91 19.19
C LYS A 278 -1.75 30.93 18.83
N THR A 279 -1.43 29.75 18.33
CA THR A 279 -2.43 28.68 18.12
C THR A 279 -1.99 27.37 18.76
N GLN A 280 -2.88 26.77 19.56
CA GLN A 280 -2.70 25.51 20.28
C GLN A 280 -2.81 24.30 19.35
N THR A 281 -1.69 23.94 18.74
CA THR A 281 -1.23 22.62 18.25
C THR A 281 0.14 22.92 17.66
N ALA A 282 1.13 22.01 17.74
CA ALA A 282 2.34 22.24 16.95
C ALA A 282 1.90 22.30 15.48
N PRO A 283 2.02 23.45 14.77
CA PRO A 283 1.68 23.52 13.36
C PRO A 283 2.39 22.38 12.63
N GLU A 284 1.71 21.70 11.72
CA GLU A 284 2.28 20.57 10.96
C GLU A 284 3.63 20.93 10.34
N SER A 285 3.81 22.21 9.97
CA SER A 285 5.09 22.77 9.50
C SER A 285 6.26 22.66 10.49
N TRP A 286 6.03 22.69 11.81
CA TRP A 286 7.09 22.50 12.81
C TRP A 286 7.50 21.04 12.91
N LEU A 287 6.54 20.11 12.85
CA LEU A 287 6.84 18.68 12.79
C LEU A 287 7.58 18.32 11.49
N GLU A 288 7.23 18.96 10.37
CA GLU A 288 7.96 18.77 9.12
C GLU A 288 9.41 19.29 9.21
N ARG A 289 9.64 20.44 9.86
CA ARG A 289 11.00 20.93 10.13
C ARG A 289 11.79 20.01 11.06
N HIS A 290 11.16 19.48 12.11
CA HIS A 290 11.75 18.46 12.98
C HIS A 290 12.12 17.19 12.21
N TYR A 291 11.26 16.73 11.31
CA TYR A 291 11.56 15.63 10.39
C TYR A 291 12.79 15.94 9.51
N ILE A 292 12.88 17.14 8.94
CA ILE A 292 14.03 17.56 8.11
C ILE A 292 15.34 17.54 8.92
N ASP A 293 15.33 18.04 10.15
CA ASP A 293 16.51 18.05 11.02
C ASP A 293 16.92 16.62 11.41
N CYS A 294 15.94 15.79 11.75
CA CYS A 294 16.16 14.37 12.05
C CYS A 294 16.69 13.59 10.84
N TYR A 295 16.17 13.83 9.64
CA TYR A 295 16.65 13.25 8.39
C TYR A 295 18.10 13.67 8.12
N THR A 296 18.41 14.95 8.31
CA THR A 296 19.76 15.50 8.15
C THR A 296 20.74 14.80 9.12
N ALA A 297 20.37 14.67 10.39
CA ALA A 297 21.20 14.03 11.41
C ALA A 297 21.42 12.52 11.19
N GLN A 298 20.56 11.86 10.39
CA GLN A 298 20.72 10.46 10.04
C GLN A 298 21.80 10.21 8.97
N HIS A 299 22.27 11.25 8.27
CA HIS A 299 23.33 11.17 7.26
C HIS A 299 23.06 10.07 6.21
N HIS A 300 21.84 10.04 5.66
CA HIS A 300 21.48 9.07 4.63
C HIS A 300 22.48 9.11 3.46
N PRO A 301 23.00 7.96 3.01
CA PRO A 301 23.94 7.92 1.90
C PRO A 301 23.24 8.45 0.65
N LYS A 302 23.94 9.33 -0.08
CA LYS A 302 23.40 9.88 -1.32
C LYS A 302 23.33 8.77 -2.38
N ILE A 303 22.21 8.68 -3.11
CA ILE A 303 21.95 7.63 -4.09
C ILE A 303 21.97 8.16 -5.52
N HIS A 304 22.55 7.40 -6.44
CA HIS A 304 22.59 7.71 -7.88
C HIS A 304 21.57 6.92 -8.71
N GLN A 305 20.94 5.91 -8.09
CA GLN A 305 19.94 5.03 -8.70
C GLN A 305 18.98 4.59 -7.59
N LEU A 306 17.74 4.32 -7.94
CA LEU A 306 16.70 3.81 -7.05
C LEU A 306 15.81 2.85 -7.83
N ASP A 307 15.45 1.73 -7.23
CA ASP A 307 14.33 0.91 -7.66
C ASP A 307 13.38 0.75 -6.46
N LEU A 308 12.23 1.45 -6.50
CA LEU A 308 11.22 1.45 -5.45
C LEU A 308 10.02 0.64 -5.93
N THR A 309 9.85 -0.58 -5.42
CA THR A 309 8.74 -1.51 -5.69
C THR A 309 7.71 -1.54 -4.56
N PHE A 310 7.81 -0.58 -3.64
CA PHE A 310 6.95 -0.40 -2.46
C PHE A 310 6.98 -1.52 -1.41
N ASP A 311 7.84 -2.54 -1.53
CA ASP A 311 8.25 -3.38 -0.39
C ASP A 311 9.17 -2.62 0.57
N GLN A 312 9.88 -1.59 0.10
CA GLN A 312 10.65 -0.66 0.91
C GLN A 312 9.76 0.34 1.68
N PRO A 313 10.25 0.93 2.79
CA PRO A 313 9.60 2.07 3.41
C PRO A 313 9.75 3.33 2.54
N ILE A 314 8.78 4.23 2.63
CA ILE A 314 8.80 5.52 1.92
C ILE A 314 8.73 6.69 2.89
N SER A 315 9.41 7.79 2.54
CA SER A 315 9.31 9.08 3.23
C SER A 315 8.54 10.07 2.37
N GLY A 316 7.61 10.81 2.98
CA GLY A 316 6.70 11.72 2.30
C GLY A 316 5.25 11.47 2.72
N THR A 317 4.31 12.04 1.96
CA THR A 317 2.86 11.98 2.23
C THR A 317 2.06 11.66 0.97
N GLY A 318 0.75 11.47 1.12
CA GLY A 318 -0.17 11.24 0.01
C GLY A 318 -0.08 9.85 -0.60
N TRP A 319 0.29 8.84 0.19
CA TRP A 319 0.30 7.45 -0.23
C TRP A 319 -0.61 6.61 0.67
N HIS A 320 -1.47 5.81 0.04
CA HIS A 320 -2.24 4.79 0.74
C HIS A 320 -1.35 3.62 1.16
N LEU A 321 -1.98 2.66 1.84
CA LEU A 321 -1.35 1.45 2.32
C LEU A 321 -0.80 0.61 1.16
N ARG A 322 0.19 -0.23 1.48
CA ARG A 322 0.74 -1.22 0.56
C ARG A 322 -0.33 -2.26 0.24
N GLU A 323 -0.57 -2.47 -1.05
CA GLU A 323 -1.53 -3.45 -1.59
C GLU A 323 -0.86 -4.39 -2.59
N GLY A 324 -1.55 -5.46 -2.97
CA GLY A 324 -1.06 -6.47 -3.92
C GLY A 324 -0.32 -7.64 -3.26
N ASN A 325 0.28 -8.48 -4.10
CA ASN A 325 1.04 -9.67 -3.68
C ASN A 325 2.52 -9.53 -4.07
N ALA A 326 3.41 -9.68 -3.09
CA ALA A 326 4.86 -9.62 -3.33
C ALA A 326 5.41 -10.85 -4.04
N ASP A 327 4.80 -12.02 -3.85
CA ASP A 327 5.27 -13.25 -4.49
C ASP A 327 5.08 -13.20 -6.01
N THR A 328 4.20 -12.32 -6.47
CA THR A 328 3.94 -12.05 -7.89
C THR A 328 4.45 -10.69 -8.35
N ASP A 329 5.26 -9.99 -7.55
CA ASP A 329 5.78 -8.64 -7.82
C ASP A 329 4.69 -7.60 -8.19
N THR A 330 3.51 -7.77 -7.58
CA THR A 330 2.35 -6.90 -7.80
C THR A 330 2.15 -5.92 -6.66
N LEU A 331 3.17 -5.61 -5.87
CA LEU A 331 3.01 -4.62 -4.79
C LEU A 331 2.80 -3.23 -5.39
N PHE A 332 1.85 -2.49 -4.84
CA PHE A 332 1.60 -1.12 -5.26
C PHE A 332 1.07 -0.27 -4.11
N ARG A 333 1.04 1.04 -4.32
CA ARG A 333 0.35 1.99 -3.46
C ARG A 333 -0.48 2.93 -4.30
N TRP A 334 -1.72 3.19 -3.88
CA TRP A 334 -2.52 4.27 -4.44
C TRP A 334 -1.96 5.62 -3.98
N THR A 335 -1.91 6.60 -4.90
CA THR A 335 -1.79 8.01 -4.52
C THR A 335 -3.09 8.48 -3.86
N GLY A 336 -2.99 9.34 -2.85
CA GLY A 336 -4.14 9.86 -2.09
C GLY A 336 -3.91 9.87 -0.57
N PRO A 337 -4.86 10.40 0.23
CA PRO A 337 -6.20 10.85 -0.18
C PRO A 337 -6.24 12.25 -0.78
N ALA A 338 -5.23 13.09 -0.56
CA ALA A 338 -5.09 14.36 -1.25
C ALA A 338 -4.59 14.16 -2.70
N PRO A 339 -4.81 15.13 -3.61
CA PRO A 339 -4.30 15.05 -4.99
C PRO A 339 -2.78 15.14 -5.13
N GLU A 340 -2.04 15.37 -4.03
CA GLU A 340 -0.58 15.43 -3.99
C GLU A 340 -0.02 14.20 -3.24
N SER A 341 1.02 13.59 -3.83
CA SER A 341 1.86 12.56 -3.21
C SER A 341 3.33 12.97 -3.29
N THR A 342 4.09 12.80 -2.21
CA THR A 342 5.49 13.22 -2.16
C THR A 342 6.43 12.06 -1.83
N LEU A 343 7.65 12.11 -2.37
CA LEU A 343 8.75 11.22 -2.00
C LEU A 343 10.00 12.02 -1.69
N ASP A 344 10.56 11.80 -0.51
CA ASP A 344 11.79 12.44 -0.03
C ASP A 344 12.97 11.47 -0.18
N LEU A 345 13.83 11.73 -1.17
CA LEU A 345 14.91 10.83 -1.59
C LEU A 345 16.29 11.49 -1.44
N PRO A 346 17.31 10.80 -0.90
CA PRO A 346 18.64 11.37 -0.73
C PRO A 346 19.43 11.34 -2.05
N LEU A 347 18.93 11.97 -3.11
CA LEU A 347 19.56 11.90 -4.44
C LEU A 347 20.92 12.59 -4.45
N ALA A 348 21.89 11.96 -5.13
CA ALA A 348 23.19 12.54 -5.38
C ALA A 348 23.15 13.49 -6.58
N SER A 349 23.71 14.69 -6.43
CA SER A 349 23.90 15.64 -7.53
C SER A 349 25.06 15.22 -8.46
N GLY A 350 25.13 15.80 -9.65
CA GLY A 350 26.27 15.67 -10.57
C GLY A 350 25.98 14.96 -11.89
N GLN A 351 24.77 14.44 -12.07
CA GLN A 351 24.29 13.90 -13.34
C GLN A 351 22.77 13.93 -13.41
N ASP A 352 22.24 13.97 -14.63
CA ASP A 352 20.81 13.87 -14.86
C ASP A 352 20.32 12.45 -14.53
N LEU A 353 19.11 12.35 -14.02
CA LEU A 353 18.46 11.07 -13.71
C LEU A 353 17.23 10.89 -14.58
N THR A 354 17.07 9.72 -15.17
CA THR A 354 15.82 9.30 -15.79
C THR A 354 14.91 8.74 -14.70
N LEU A 355 13.72 9.31 -14.56
CA LEU A 355 12.62 8.76 -13.77
C LEU A 355 11.73 7.90 -14.67
N ARG A 356 11.43 6.68 -14.23
CA ARG A 356 10.40 5.83 -14.80
C ARG A 356 9.41 5.45 -13.71
N MET A 357 8.12 5.66 -13.95
CA MET A 357 7.06 5.31 -13.02
C MET A 357 6.08 4.35 -13.67
N LYS A 358 5.93 3.16 -13.07
CA LYS A 358 5.00 2.11 -13.48
C LYS A 358 3.72 2.21 -12.68
N VAL A 359 2.61 2.39 -13.39
CA VAL A 359 1.27 2.50 -12.83
C VAL A 359 0.43 1.35 -13.36
N ILE A 360 -0.22 0.62 -12.45
CA ILE A 360 -1.01 -0.58 -12.77
C ILE A 360 -2.51 -0.38 -12.51
N GLY A 361 -2.92 0.85 -12.22
CA GLY A 361 -4.32 1.25 -12.09
C GLY A 361 -4.47 2.77 -12.03
N GLY A 362 -5.61 3.29 -12.46
CA GLY A 362 -5.93 4.71 -12.35
C GLY A 362 -7.43 4.92 -12.23
N ILE A 363 -7.83 5.86 -11.37
CA ILE A 363 -9.24 6.02 -10.99
C ILE A 363 -10.10 6.56 -12.15
N THR A 364 -9.56 7.46 -12.97
CA THR A 364 -10.19 7.97 -14.20
C THR A 364 -9.13 8.20 -15.28
N PRO A 365 -9.52 8.21 -16.57
CA PRO A 365 -8.64 8.64 -17.65
C PRO A 365 -8.11 10.06 -17.46
N GLU A 366 -8.89 10.97 -16.87
CA GLU A 366 -8.44 12.33 -16.54
C GLU A 366 -7.28 12.31 -15.54
N VAL A 367 -7.40 11.56 -14.45
CA VAL A 367 -6.33 11.41 -13.45
C VAL A 367 -5.07 10.80 -14.06
N VAL A 368 -5.25 9.79 -14.91
CA VAL A 368 -4.15 9.16 -15.65
C VAL A 368 -3.51 10.12 -16.65
N ASN A 369 -4.26 11.00 -17.30
CA ASN A 369 -3.70 11.96 -18.26
C ASN A 369 -3.14 13.24 -17.61
N GLY A 370 -3.60 13.59 -16.42
CA GLY A 370 -3.26 14.84 -15.74
C GLY A 370 -2.16 14.74 -14.70
N LEU A 371 -1.44 13.61 -14.63
CA LEU A 371 -0.29 13.49 -13.73
C LEU A 371 0.80 14.51 -14.10
N THR A 372 1.25 15.25 -13.10
CA THR A 372 2.42 16.12 -13.20
C THR A 372 3.44 15.78 -12.13
N LEU A 373 4.72 16.05 -12.42
CA LEU A 373 5.83 15.89 -11.49
C LEU A 373 6.54 17.23 -11.30
N THR A 374 6.79 17.61 -10.06
CA THR A 374 7.65 18.73 -9.70
C THR A 374 8.79 18.23 -8.82
N VAL A 375 10.02 18.68 -9.09
CA VAL A 375 11.19 18.41 -8.25
C VAL A 375 11.76 19.73 -7.77
N GLY A 376 11.81 19.93 -6.46
CA GLY A 376 11.98 21.27 -5.89
C GLY A 376 10.84 22.17 -6.37
N ASP A 377 11.15 23.31 -6.98
CA ASP A 377 10.15 24.23 -7.55
C ASP A 377 10.06 24.14 -9.08
N ARG A 378 10.65 23.10 -9.68
CA ARG A 378 10.73 22.97 -11.14
C ARG A 378 9.86 21.81 -11.66
N PRO A 379 8.98 22.06 -12.65
CA PRO A 379 8.20 21.00 -13.27
C PRO A 379 9.11 20.11 -14.11
N ILE A 380 8.90 18.80 -14.00
CA ILE A 380 9.57 17.77 -14.80
C ILE A 380 8.56 17.22 -15.80
N PRO A 381 8.74 17.48 -17.11
CA PRO A 381 7.86 16.92 -18.13
C PRO A 381 7.86 15.39 -18.06
N LEU A 382 6.67 14.81 -18.01
CA LEU A 382 6.46 13.37 -18.10
C LEU A 382 5.87 13.02 -19.46
N THR A 383 6.40 11.99 -20.10
CA THR A 383 5.83 11.36 -21.28
C THR A 383 5.35 9.96 -20.95
N LYS A 384 4.25 9.54 -21.57
CA LYS A 384 3.80 8.14 -21.51
C LYS A 384 4.53 7.37 -22.59
N VAL A 385 5.45 6.50 -22.20
CA VAL A 385 6.17 5.61 -23.13
C VAL A 385 5.43 4.31 -23.37
N CYS A 386 4.51 3.95 -22.47
CA CYS A 386 3.56 2.85 -22.65
C CYS A 386 2.23 3.20 -21.97
N HIS A 387 1.10 2.85 -22.59
CA HIS A 387 -0.25 2.99 -22.02
C HIS A 387 -1.15 1.88 -22.58
N ILE A 388 -1.57 1.00 -21.68
CA ILE A 388 -2.39 -0.18 -21.97
C ILE A 388 -3.57 -0.15 -21.02
N GLN A 389 -4.75 -0.25 -21.59
CA GLN A 389 -6.01 -0.32 -20.87
C GLN A 389 -6.94 -1.23 -21.65
N ASP A 390 -7.00 -2.50 -21.25
CA ASP A 390 -7.85 -3.55 -21.82
C ASP A 390 -8.57 -4.30 -20.68
N ASP A 391 -9.52 -5.17 -21.03
CA ASP A 391 -10.30 -5.94 -20.06
C ASP A 391 -9.38 -6.82 -19.18
N GLY A 392 -9.18 -6.39 -17.93
CA GLY A 392 -8.33 -7.08 -16.95
C GLY A 392 -6.85 -6.69 -16.94
N VAL A 393 -6.40 -5.77 -17.81
CA VAL A 393 -5.00 -5.32 -17.85
C VAL A 393 -4.94 -3.79 -17.90
N PHE A 394 -4.21 -3.22 -16.95
CA PHE A 394 -3.91 -1.78 -16.91
C PHE A 394 -2.42 -1.58 -16.68
N LEU A 395 -1.76 -0.82 -17.55
CA LEU A 395 -0.36 -0.44 -17.41
C LEU A 395 -0.11 0.93 -18.02
N VAL A 396 0.51 1.84 -17.27
CA VAL A 396 1.04 3.09 -17.80
C VAL A 396 2.48 3.25 -17.33
N LEU A 397 3.39 3.50 -18.26
CA LEU A 397 4.78 3.84 -17.96
C LEU A 397 5.00 5.31 -18.26
N TYR A 398 5.24 6.10 -17.22
CA TYR A 398 5.67 7.49 -17.34
C TYR A 398 7.18 7.55 -17.34
N GLN A 399 7.74 8.45 -18.15
CA GLN A 399 9.17 8.74 -18.18
C GLN A 399 9.41 10.26 -18.12
N GLY A 400 10.39 10.68 -17.32
CA GLY A 400 10.85 12.06 -17.25
C GLY A 400 12.35 12.13 -16.99
N THR A 401 12.98 13.25 -17.33
CA THR A 401 14.39 13.51 -16.99
C THR A 401 14.44 14.53 -15.87
N ILE A 402 15.02 14.16 -14.73
CA ILE A 402 15.32 15.04 -13.60
C ILE A 402 16.72 15.61 -13.84
N PRO A 403 16.86 16.91 -14.18
CA PRO A 403 18.17 17.49 -14.44
C PRO A 403 18.99 17.58 -13.16
N GLN A 404 20.30 17.38 -13.22
CA GLN A 404 21.17 17.54 -12.05
C GLN A 404 21.04 18.91 -11.37
N SER A 405 20.68 19.95 -12.14
CA SER A 405 20.51 21.32 -11.63
C SER A 405 19.31 21.50 -10.69
N VAL A 406 18.40 20.53 -10.60
CA VAL A 406 17.26 20.54 -9.67
C VAL A 406 17.48 19.63 -8.47
N ILE A 407 18.53 18.81 -8.51
CA ILE A 407 18.96 17.97 -7.39
C ILE A 407 19.84 18.85 -6.50
N GLU A 408 19.20 19.51 -5.53
CA GLU A 408 19.84 20.44 -4.60
C GLU A 408 20.79 19.67 -3.66
N SER A 409 22.08 19.99 -3.72
CA SER A 409 23.14 19.31 -2.94
C SER A 409 23.19 19.76 -1.48
N ASP A 410 22.63 20.94 -1.17
CA ASP A 410 22.56 21.57 0.14
C ASP A 410 21.33 21.14 0.97
N ARG A 411 20.33 20.50 0.33
CA ARG A 411 19.20 19.90 1.04
C ARG A 411 19.51 18.46 1.50
N PRO A 412 18.91 18.02 2.62
CA PRO A 412 19.07 16.66 3.10
C PRO A 412 18.56 15.62 2.08
N PHE A 413 17.49 15.96 1.36
CA PHE A 413 16.86 15.13 0.33
C PHE A 413 16.31 16.00 -0.80
N THR A 414 16.07 15.36 -1.94
CA THR A 414 15.30 15.87 -3.06
C THR A 414 13.86 15.39 -2.93
N ARG A 415 12.90 16.33 -2.91
CA ARG A 415 11.47 16.01 -2.86
C ARG A 415 10.88 15.92 -4.26
N LEU A 416 10.32 14.78 -4.59
CA LEU A 416 9.51 14.55 -5.78
C LEU A 416 8.05 14.77 -5.40
N ARG A 417 7.34 15.67 -6.08
CA ARG A 417 5.91 15.92 -5.88
C ARG A 417 5.13 15.45 -7.10
N PHE A 418 4.34 14.41 -6.91
CA PHE A 418 3.41 13.87 -7.90
C PHE A 418 2.04 14.48 -7.64
N GLN A 419 1.50 15.16 -8.64
CA GLN A 419 0.22 15.83 -8.53
C GLN A 419 -0.74 15.26 -9.56
N VAL A 420 -1.88 14.75 -9.09
CA VAL A 420 -3.02 14.37 -9.92
C VAL A 420 -4.08 15.49 -9.90
N PRO A 421 -4.97 15.59 -10.91
CA PRO A 421 -6.03 16.60 -10.94
C PRO A 421 -6.99 16.51 -9.75
N HIS A 422 -7.34 15.29 -9.36
CA HIS A 422 -8.22 14.99 -8.24
C HIS A 422 -8.02 13.55 -7.77
N THR A 423 -8.58 13.24 -6.60
CA THR A 423 -8.72 11.89 -6.05
C THR A 423 -10.20 11.62 -5.82
N GLN A 424 -10.63 10.37 -5.99
CA GLN A 424 -12.02 9.99 -5.76
C GLN A 424 -12.11 8.52 -5.35
N SER A 425 -13.23 8.12 -4.74
CA SER A 425 -13.40 6.75 -4.30
C SER A 425 -13.97 5.84 -5.39
N LEU A 426 -13.61 4.56 -5.35
CA LEU A 426 -14.21 3.56 -6.22
C LEU A 426 -15.73 3.47 -5.96
N GLN A 427 -16.15 3.61 -4.70
CA GLN A 427 -17.57 3.68 -4.34
C GLN A 427 -18.33 4.83 -5.03
N SER A 428 -17.67 5.97 -5.26
CA SER A 428 -18.32 7.09 -5.98
C SER A 428 -18.56 6.80 -7.46
N LEU A 429 -17.77 5.90 -8.05
CA LEU A 429 -17.93 5.42 -9.43
C LEU A 429 -18.89 4.24 -9.53
N ASP A 430 -18.84 3.35 -8.56
CA ASP A 430 -19.68 2.17 -8.43
C ASP A 430 -20.17 2.07 -6.98
N PRO A 431 -21.43 2.44 -6.69
CA PRO A 431 -21.99 2.41 -5.33
C PRO A 431 -21.96 1.02 -4.66
N SER A 432 -21.80 -0.07 -5.43
CA SER A 432 -21.66 -1.42 -4.90
C SER A 432 -20.23 -1.73 -4.40
N ASN A 433 -19.24 -0.92 -4.79
CA ASN A 433 -17.86 -1.07 -4.37
C ASN A 433 -17.69 -0.61 -2.91
N PRO A 434 -17.10 -1.45 -2.03
CA PRO A 434 -16.93 -1.11 -0.62
C PRO A 434 -15.77 -0.12 -0.35
N ASP A 435 -14.94 0.20 -1.35
CA ASP A 435 -13.79 1.09 -1.19
C ASP A 435 -14.20 2.57 -1.30
N TYR A 436 -14.31 3.21 -0.13
CA TYR A 436 -14.65 4.62 0.04
C TYR A 436 -13.42 5.55 0.05
N ARG A 437 -12.20 5.03 -0.13
CA ARG A 437 -10.98 5.86 -0.08
C ARG A 437 -10.86 6.74 -1.31
N PRO A 438 -10.55 8.03 -1.17
CA PRO A 438 -10.13 8.84 -2.31
C PRO A 438 -8.78 8.37 -2.84
N VAL A 439 -8.73 7.81 -4.05
CA VAL A 439 -7.51 7.30 -4.69
C VAL A 439 -7.26 7.99 -6.03
N GLY A 440 -6.00 8.01 -6.49
CA GLY A 440 -5.60 8.52 -7.80
C GLY A 440 -5.03 7.43 -8.72
N LEU A 441 -3.71 7.19 -8.63
CA LEU A 441 -2.97 6.20 -9.42
C LEU A 441 -2.46 5.07 -8.52
N ALA A 442 -2.60 3.82 -8.95
CA ALA A 442 -1.97 2.67 -8.31
C ALA A 442 -0.54 2.52 -8.85
N VAL A 443 0.43 3.05 -8.11
CA VAL A 443 1.84 3.04 -8.51
C VAL A 443 2.49 1.75 -8.00
N ASN A 444 3.04 0.97 -8.92
CA ASN A 444 3.70 -0.30 -8.62
C ASN A 444 5.22 -0.13 -8.48
N GLN A 445 5.82 0.78 -9.27
CA GLN A 445 7.26 0.97 -9.24
C GLN A 445 7.65 2.40 -9.60
N ILE A 446 8.68 2.93 -8.93
CA ILE A 446 9.39 4.14 -9.32
C ILE A 446 10.88 3.83 -9.42
N ARG A 447 11.45 3.99 -10.61
CA ARG A 447 12.87 3.81 -10.87
C ARG A 447 13.53 5.13 -11.21
N LEU A 448 14.71 5.35 -10.64
CA LEU A 448 15.61 6.45 -11.00
C LEU A 448 16.93 5.85 -11.48
N SER A 449 17.43 6.28 -12.64
CA SER A 449 18.70 5.78 -13.19
C SER A 449 19.50 6.85 -13.94
N PRO A 450 20.84 6.82 -13.96
CA PRO A 450 21.67 7.79 -14.70
C PRO A 450 21.55 7.71 -16.22
N LYS A 451 21.03 6.60 -16.72
CA LYS A 451 20.79 6.33 -18.14
C LYS A 451 19.33 5.98 -18.32
N VAL A 452 18.80 6.20 -19.51
CA VAL A 452 17.53 5.57 -19.91
C VAL A 452 17.79 4.07 -19.94
N GLU A 453 17.35 3.37 -18.90
CA GLU A 453 17.44 1.91 -18.89
C GLU A 453 16.48 1.34 -19.93
N PRO A 454 16.86 0.29 -20.68
CA PRO A 454 15.90 -0.47 -21.45
C PRO A 454 14.78 -0.97 -20.52
N LEU A 455 13.58 -1.13 -21.05
CA LEU A 455 12.45 -1.65 -20.29
C LEU A 455 12.74 -3.12 -19.89
N ALA A 456 12.33 -3.50 -18.68
CA ALA A 456 12.69 -4.80 -18.11
C ALA A 456 12.06 -5.96 -18.90
N GLU A 457 12.68 -7.14 -18.86
CA GLU A 457 12.15 -8.36 -19.50
C GLU A 457 10.74 -8.73 -19.04
N SER A 458 10.39 -8.42 -17.79
CA SER A 458 9.04 -8.59 -17.23
C SER A 458 7.99 -7.66 -17.85
N ASP A 459 8.41 -6.54 -18.44
CA ASP A 459 7.53 -5.59 -19.15
C ASP A 459 7.47 -5.89 -20.67
N ARG A 460 8.33 -6.77 -21.19
CA ARG A 460 8.47 -7.08 -22.63
C ARG A 460 7.25 -7.66 -23.36
N PRO A 461 6.31 -8.43 -22.76
CA PRO A 461 5.20 -8.97 -23.56
C PRO A 461 4.24 -7.89 -24.09
N LEU A 462 4.51 -6.61 -23.80
CA LEU A 462 3.68 -5.46 -24.14
C LEU A 462 4.46 -4.32 -24.83
N LEU A 463 5.70 -4.55 -25.28
CA LEU A 463 6.61 -3.53 -25.79
C LEU A 463 7.11 -3.83 -27.20
N PHE A 464 7.49 -2.78 -27.95
CA PHE A 464 8.00 -2.92 -29.30
C PHE A 464 9.38 -3.62 -29.32
N PRO A 465 9.55 -4.75 -30.02
CA PRO A 465 10.82 -5.48 -30.09
C PRO A 465 11.85 -4.77 -30.99
N ILE A 466 12.52 -3.73 -30.48
CA ILE A 466 13.42 -2.87 -31.28
C ILE A 466 14.65 -3.60 -31.87
N ASP A 467 15.08 -4.67 -31.22
CA ASP A 467 16.22 -5.50 -31.64
C ASP A 467 15.82 -6.55 -32.69
N ASP A 468 14.52 -6.82 -32.85
CA ASP A 468 14.03 -7.73 -33.88
C ASP A 468 13.94 -7.01 -35.23
N VAL A 469 14.65 -7.56 -36.21
CA VAL A 469 14.76 -6.96 -37.55
C VAL A 469 13.40 -6.86 -38.24
N TYR A 470 12.53 -7.85 -38.06
CA TYR A 470 11.24 -7.91 -38.75
C TYR A 470 10.24 -6.94 -38.15
N TRP A 471 10.24 -6.77 -36.83
CA TRP A 471 9.44 -5.73 -36.17
C TRP A 471 9.88 -4.34 -36.64
N ARG A 472 11.18 -4.06 -36.59
CA ARG A 472 11.75 -2.75 -36.98
C ARG A 472 11.47 -2.40 -38.45
N GLU A 473 11.68 -3.32 -39.38
CA GLU A 473 11.38 -3.11 -40.80
C GLU A 473 9.90 -2.79 -41.03
N THR A 474 9.01 -3.54 -40.38
CA THR A 474 7.56 -3.33 -40.49
C THR A 474 7.16 -1.95 -39.99
N ALA A 475 7.66 -1.54 -38.82
CA ALA A 475 7.37 -0.22 -38.26
C ALA A 475 7.94 0.91 -39.12
N GLN A 476 9.16 0.75 -39.65
CA GLN A 476 9.78 1.73 -40.54
C GLN A 476 9.01 1.89 -41.85
N PHE A 477 8.61 0.78 -42.47
CA PHE A 477 7.81 0.78 -43.68
C PHE A 477 6.50 1.55 -43.47
N VAL A 478 5.72 1.19 -42.46
CA VAL A 478 4.45 1.87 -42.17
C VAL A 478 4.70 3.34 -41.87
N ARG A 479 5.69 3.69 -41.05
CA ARG A 479 5.98 5.08 -40.66
C ARG A 479 6.42 5.97 -41.82
N GLN A 480 7.10 5.45 -42.84
CA GLN A 480 7.50 6.21 -44.03
C GLN A 480 6.32 6.58 -44.92
N HIS A 481 5.22 5.84 -44.82
CA HIS A 481 4.09 5.89 -45.75
C HIS A 481 2.75 6.29 -45.10
N TRP A 482 2.72 6.30 -43.77
CA TRP A 482 1.58 6.62 -42.93
C TRP A 482 1.40 8.12 -42.73
N LEU A 483 0.15 8.59 -42.88
CA LEU A 483 -0.25 9.96 -42.50
C LEU A 483 -0.77 9.96 -41.06
N THR A 484 -0.39 10.96 -40.26
CA THR A 484 -0.74 11.03 -38.82
C THR A 484 -2.24 11.05 -38.50
N SER A 485 -3.09 11.25 -39.51
CA SER A 485 -4.56 11.18 -39.43
C SER A 485 -5.15 9.77 -39.64
N GLU A 486 -4.36 8.80 -40.09
CA GLU A 486 -4.80 7.44 -40.42
C GLU A 486 -4.70 6.53 -39.19
N LYS A 487 -5.65 5.58 -39.05
CA LYS A 487 -5.65 4.60 -37.97
C LYS A 487 -4.92 3.32 -38.38
N ILE A 488 -4.27 2.68 -37.42
CA ILE A 488 -3.50 1.46 -37.63
C ILE A 488 -4.08 0.35 -36.75
N VAL A 489 -4.44 -0.78 -37.33
CA VAL A 489 -4.79 -2.00 -36.59
C VAL A 489 -3.56 -2.89 -36.52
N ALA A 490 -3.07 -3.20 -35.32
CA ALA A 490 -1.79 -3.90 -35.16
C ALA A 490 -1.67 -4.57 -33.77
N PRO A 491 -0.66 -5.45 -33.56
CA PRO A 491 -0.26 -5.89 -32.22
C PRO A 491 0.03 -4.70 -31.30
N LEU A 492 -0.27 -4.84 -30.02
CA LEU A 492 -0.22 -3.75 -29.04
C LEU A 492 1.18 -3.15 -28.90
N GLU A 493 2.20 -3.96 -29.14
CA GLU A 493 3.62 -3.61 -29.14
C GLU A 493 3.93 -2.47 -30.13
N PHE A 494 3.17 -2.31 -31.22
CA PHE A 494 3.34 -1.19 -32.16
C PHE A 494 2.86 0.17 -31.60
N ALA A 495 2.24 0.22 -30.42
CA ALA A 495 1.70 1.44 -29.83
C ALA A 495 2.81 2.47 -29.52
N GLU A 496 4.02 2.00 -29.23
CA GLU A 496 5.20 2.82 -29.02
C GLU A 496 5.60 3.59 -30.31
N TYR A 497 5.48 2.95 -31.47
CA TYR A 497 5.82 3.55 -32.77
C TYR A 497 4.68 4.40 -33.36
N PHE A 498 3.42 4.13 -32.98
CA PHE A 498 2.22 4.82 -33.49
C PHE A 498 1.30 5.34 -32.37
N PRO A 499 1.80 6.27 -31.52
CA PRO A 499 1.06 6.73 -30.35
C PRO A 499 -0.27 7.41 -30.73
N GLY A 500 -1.36 6.99 -30.08
CA GLY A 500 -2.72 7.56 -30.25
C GLY A 500 -3.46 7.13 -31.51
N GLN A 501 -2.85 6.30 -32.36
CA GLN A 501 -3.39 5.94 -33.68
C GLN A 501 -3.54 4.43 -33.88
N LEU A 502 -2.95 3.63 -32.97
CA LEU A 502 -3.11 2.19 -32.93
C LEU A 502 -4.48 1.77 -32.36
N THR A 503 -5.06 0.73 -32.96
CA THR A 503 -6.26 0.02 -32.51
C THR A 503 -5.92 -1.47 -32.44
N PRO A 504 -5.94 -2.13 -31.27
CA PRO A 504 -5.66 -3.55 -31.17
C PRO A 504 -6.69 -4.41 -31.93
N TYR A 505 -6.32 -5.61 -32.37
CA TYR A 505 -7.17 -6.47 -33.22
C TYR A 505 -8.59 -6.67 -32.70
N LEU A 506 -8.75 -6.93 -31.39
CA LEU A 506 -10.07 -7.15 -30.78
C LEU A 506 -10.92 -5.88 -30.73
N GLN A 507 -10.29 -4.71 -30.63
CA GLN A 507 -11.00 -3.43 -30.66
C GLN A 507 -11.43 -3.02 -32.08
N ALA A 508 -10.70 -3.46 -33.11
CA ALA A 508 -11.05 -3.24 -34.50
C ALA A 508 -12.41 -3.87 -34.88
N LEU A 509 -12.90 -4.85 -34.12
CA LEU A 509 -14.23 -5.46 -34.30
C LEU A 509 -15.39 -4.59 -33.78
N LYS A 510 -15.11 -3.66 -32.86
CA LYS A 510 -16.15 -2.84 -32.20
C LYS A 510 -16.59 -1.64 -33.05
N LYS A 511 -15.90 -1.36 -34.17
CA LYS A 511 -16.19 -0.24 -35.09
C LYS A 511 -16.01 -0.69 -36.55
N PRO A 512 -16.75 -0.13 -37.51
CA PRO A 512 -16.53 -0.43 -38.92
C PRO A 512 -15.11 -0.05 -39.36
N MET A 513 -14.42 -0.96 -40.04
CA MET A 513 -13.11 -0.69 -40.64
C MET A 513 -13.26 0.28 -41.83
N GLY A 514 -12.48 1.35 -41.83
CA GLY A 514 -12.60 2.48 -42.77
C GLY A 514 -11.53 2.50 -43.86
N TYR A 515 -11.76 3.30 -44.90
CA TYR A 515 -10.89 3.36 -46.09
C TYR A 515 -9.50 4.00 -45.87
N ASN A 516 -9.28 4.67 -44.74
CA ASN A 516 -8.01 5.32 -44.38
C ASN A 516 -7.31 4.58 -43.22
N GLN A 517 -7.25 3.25 -43.33
CA GLN A 517 -6.70 2.38 -42.30
C GLN A 517 -5.61 1.46 -42.85
N TRP A 518 -4.63 1.21 -41.99
CA TRP A 518 -3.58 0.21 -42.18
C TRP A 518 -3.82 -0.94 -41.23
N VAL A 519 -3.46 -2.16 -41.64
CA VAL A 519 -3.52 -3.34 -40.78
C VAL A 519 -2.17 -4.04 -40.83
N ILE A 520 -1.52 -4.18 -39.68
CA ILE A 520 -0.30 -4.96 -39.51
C ILE A 520 -0.71 -6.30 -38.90
N ILE A 521 -0.56 -7.39 -39.66
CA ILE A 521 -0.84 -8.76 -39.22
C ILE A 521 0.45 -9.44 -38.83
N HIS A 522 0.54 -9.90 -37.59
CA HIS A 522 1.56 -10.87 -37.18
C HIS A 522 1.15 -12.27 -37.65
N LYS A 523 1.91 -12.88 -38.57
CA LYS A 523 1.54 -14.16 -39.20
C LYS A 523 1.39 -15.29 -38.19
N GLY A 524 2.26 -15.33 -37.18
CA GLY A 524 2.17 -16.30 -36.08
C GLY A 524 0.90 -16.20 -35.23
N GLN A 525 0.16 -15.08 -35.30
CA GLN A 525 -1.09 -14.88 -34.55
C GLN A 525 -2.33 -15.20 -35.39
N ILE A 526 -2.21 -15.45 -36.70
CA ILE A 526 -3.33 -15.74 -37.61
C ILE A 526 -4.30 -16.81 -37.07
N PRO A 527 -3.84 -17.93 -36.47
CA PRO A 527 -4.76 -18.93 -35.90
C PRO A 527 -5.71 -18.35 -34.83
N SER A 528 -5.24 -17.37 -34.07
CA SER A 528 -5.97 -16.71 -32.98
C SER A 528 -6.72 -15.44 -33.38
N LEU A 529 -6.51 -14.93 -34.60
CA LEU A 529 -7.17 -13.70 -35.05
C LEU A 529 -8.68 -13.91 -35.26
N PRO A 530 -9.52 -12.92 -34.93
CA PRO A 530 -10.95 -13.00 -35.17
C PRO A 530 -11.27 -13.16 -36.66
N LEU A 531 -12.12 -14.14 -36.99
CA LEU A 531 -12.55 -14.35 -38.38
C LEU A 531 -13.17 -13.10 -39.02
N PRO A 532 -14.01 -12.29 -38.35
CA PRO A 532 -14.56 -11.09 -38.96
C PRO A 532 -13.50 -10.06 -39.35
N LEU A 533 -12.38 -9.98 -38.61
CA LEU A 533 -11.26 -9.11 -38.96
C LEU A 533 -10.58 -9.60 -40.25
N LEU A 534 -10.27 -10.90 -40.33
CA LEU A 534 -9.64 -11.51 -41.51
C LEU A 534 -10.54 -11.39 -42.75
N SER A 535 -11.85 -11.60 -42.61
CA SER A 535 -12.82 -11.41 -43.68
C SER A 535 -12.91 -9.96 -44.14
N ALA A 536 -12.86 -8.98 -43.21
CA ALA A 536 -12.94 -7.56 -43.54
C ALA A 536 -11.72 -7.07 -44.35
N ILE A 537 -10.54 -7.61 -44.09
CA ILE A 537 -9.29 -7.22 -44.77
C ILE A 537 -8.93 -8.09 -45.97
N GLN A 538 -9.72 -9.12 -46.27
CA GLN A 538 -9.42 -10.07 -47.36
C GLN A 538 -9.30 -9.37 -48.73
N THR A 539 -10.02 -8.27 -48.91
CA THR A 539 -10.04 -7.47 -50.15
C THR A 539 -9.07 -6.29 -50.13
N TRP A 540 -8.30 -6.13 -49.04
CA TRP A 540 -7.37 -5.01 -48.89
C TRP A 540 -6.05 -5.31 -49.59
N THR A 541 -5.37 -4.26 -50.02
CA THR A 541 -4.11 -4.37 -50.74
C THR A 541 -2.99 -4.70 -49.77
N LEU A 542 -2.35 -5.86 -49.95
CA LEU A 542 -1.10 -6.21 -49.26
C LEU A 542 0.04 -5.38 -49.88
N VAL A 543 0.73 -4.59 -49.06
CA VAL A 543 1.73 -3.62 -49.52
C VAL A 543 3.13 -3.87 -48.94
N PHE A 544 3.23 -4.71 -47.91
CA PHE A 544 4.50 -5.15 -47.36
C PHE A 544 4.34 -6.52 -46.69
N ALA A 545 5.38 -7.36 -46.80
CA ALA A 545 5.46 -8.62 -46.08
C ALA A 545 6.92 -8.97 -45.81
N ASN A 546 7.18 -9.49 -44.62
CA ASN A 546 8.44 -10.13 -44.23
C ASN A 546 8.11 -11.45 -43.50
N PRO A 547 9.09 -12.23 -43.01
CA PRO A 547 8.82 -13.53 -42.38
C PRO A 547 7.81 -13.51 -41.23
N VAL A 548 7.70 -12.40 -40.48
CA VAL A 548 6.83 -12.28 -39.31
C VAL A 548 5.52 -11.53 -39.61
N PHE A 549 5.57 -10.52 -40.48
CA PHE A 549 4.48 -9.56 -40.65
C PHE A 549 3.95 -9.47 -42.08
N ALA A 550 2.68 -9.08 -42.19
CA ALA A 550 2.03 -8.65 -43.41
C ALA A 550 1.31 -7.33 -43.15
N VAL A 551 1.49 -6.34 -44.02
CA VAL A 551 0.87 -5.01 -43.89
C VAL A 551 -0.10 -4.80 -45.04
N LEU A 552 -1.35 -4.52 -44.70
CA LEU A 552 -2.43 -4.26 -45.63
C LEU A 552 -2.94 -2.84 -45.48
N THR A 553 -3.46 -2.28 -46.57
CA THR A 553 -4.11 -0.98 -46.57
C THR A 553 -5.42 -1.01 -47.36
N ALA A 554 -6.41 -0.27 -46.88
CA ALA A 554 -7.68 -0.05 -47.59
C ALA A 554 -7.58 1.00 -48.70
N ARG A 555 -6.40 1.63 -48.83
CA ARG A 555 -6.11 2.67 -49.80
C ARG A 555 -6.06 2.14 -51.23
N ARG A 556 -6.77 2.83 -52.13
CA ARG A 556 -6.86 2.46 -53.56
C ARG A 556 -5.73 3.02 -54.42
N ASP A 557 -4.99 3.98 -53.90
CA ASP A 557 -3.85 4.61 -54.59
C ASP A 557 -2.55 3.80 -54.46
N TRP A 558 -2.57 2.72 -53.69
CA TRP A 558 -1.45 1.82 -53.49
C TRP A 558 -1.50 0.62 -54.44
N GLN A 559 -0.34 0.26 -54.98
CA GLN A 559 -0.18 -0.96 -55.77
C GLN A 559 0.09 -2.14 -54.83
N ALA A 560 -0.37 -3.33 -55.23
CA ALA A 560 -0.08 -4.55 -54.51
C ALA A 560 1.43 -4.83 -54.51
N LEU A 561 1.91 -5.40 -53.41
CA LEU A 561 3.27 -5.90 -53.31
C LEU A 561 3.54 -6.91 -54.43
N ASP A 562 4.70 -6.78 -55.08
CA ASP A 562 5.15 -7.74 -56.08
C ASP A 562 5.18 -9.17 -55.50
N PRO A 563 5.04 -10.22 -56.33
CA PRO A 563 5.06 -11.60 -55.86
C PRO A 563 6.27 -11.90 -54.97
N HIS A 564 6.02 -12.25 -53.72
CA HIS A 564 7.04 -12.48 -52.70
C HIS A 564 6.70 -13.72 -51.86
N PRO A 565 7.67 -14.58 -51.49
CA PRO A 565 7.40 -15.79 -50.70
C PRO A 565 6.65 -15.52 -49.39
N ASP A 566 6.97 -14.41 -48.73
CA ASP A 566 6.30 -14.02 -47.48
C ASP A 566 4.85 -13.57 -47.68
N ALA A 567 4.54 -12.97 -48.84
CA ALA A 567 3.16 -12.62 -49.19
C ALA A 567 2.35 -13.88 -49.43
N GLU A 568 2.91 -14.84 -50.17
CA GLU A 568 2.28 -16.13 -50.43
C GLU A 568 2.03 -16.91 -49.13
N ALA A 569 3.02 -16.93 -48.22
CA ALA A 569 2.87 -17.55 -46.91
C ALA A 569 1.74 -16.91 -46.07
N TYR A 570 1.60 -15.59 -46.12
CA TYR A 570 0.47 -14.89 -45.49
C TYR A 570 -0.87 -15.31 -46.10
N HIS A 571 -0.99 -15.26 -47.43
CA HIS A 571 -2.23 -15.61 -48.12
C HIS A 571 -2.64 -17.06 -47.84
N GLN A 572 -1.71 -18.00 -47.87
CA GLN A 572 -1.97 -19.40 -47.54
C GLN A 572 -2.44 -19.58 -46.10
N ALA A 573 -1.81 -18.90 -45.13
CA ALA A 573 -2.19 -18.96 -43.72
C ALA A 573 -3.60 -18.40 -43.48
N VAL A 574 -3.94 -17.28 -44.12
CA VAL A 574 -5.29 -16.68 -44.01
C VAL A 574 -6.35 -17.55 -44.69
N LEU A 575 -6.08 -18.06 -45.91
CA LEU A 575 -6.98 -18.98 -46.61
C LEU A 575 -7.26 -20.22 -45.76
N THR A 576 -6.21 -20.88 -45.27
CA THR A 576 -6.34 -22.04 -44.38
C THR A 576 -7.17 -21.70 -43.13
N ARG A 577 -6.98 -20.51 -42.54
CA ARG A 577 -7.73 -20.09 -41.34
C ARG A 577 -9.22 -19.84 -41.62
N LEU A 578 -9.55 -19.30 -42.79
CA LEU A 578 -10.92 -19.05 -43.22
C LEU A 578 -11.62 -20.35 -43.65
N GLU A 579 -10.89 -21.28 -44.30
CA GLU A 579 -11.41 -22.57 -44.76
C GLU A 579 -11.60 -23.60 -43.65
N SER A 580 -10.77 -23.54 -42.58
CA SER A 580 -10.86 -24.44 -41.42
C SER A 580 -12.08 -24.18 -40.52
N ASN A 581 -12.89 -23.16 -40.81
CA ASN A 581 -14.13 -22.89 -40.10
C ASN A 581 -15.19 -22.36 -41.08
N PRO A 582 -15.75 -23.21 -41.97
CA PRO A 582 -16.87 -22.80 -42.80
C PRO A 582 -18.02 -22.47 -41.86
N ILE A 583 -18.45 -21.21 -41.89
CA ILE A 583 -19.61 -20.71 -41.15
C ILE A 583 -20.78 -21.67 -41.42
N ALA A 584 -21.23 -22.39 -40.40
CA ALA A 584 -22.60 -22.93 -40.40
C ALA A 584 -23.55 -21.72 -40.45
N PRO A 585 -24.60 -21.78 -41.28
CA PRO A 585 -25.38 -20.60 -41.71
C PRO A 585 -25.94 -19.75 -40.57
#